data_AF-A0A061FUA1-F1
#
_entry.id   AF-A0A061FUA1-F1
#
_cell.length_a   1.000
_cell.length_b   1.000
_cell.length_c   1.000
_cell.angle_alpha   90.00
_cell.angle_beta   90.00
_cell.angle_gamma   90.00
#
_symmetry.space_group_name_H-M   'P 1'
#
loop_
_entity.id
_entity.type
_entity.pdbx_description
1 polymer ?
#
loop_
_entity_poly.entity_id
_entity_poly.type
_entity_poly.pdbx_seq_one_letter_code
_entity_poly.pdbx_strand_id
1 'polypeptide(L)'
;MNSQLLLSTPSIYIFTFFLIGLFSLPISFCQDDENFEQCFSRFDCGDIKNLTCAYWTDDRPQLCKQEGFRLTKCDDGKPVILIGRYEFRMIYLNYFTYAMTIARNDLWEKICPENPTNVTLDNPFLRYSPTNRYLTFFYNCSRSIPSSPNPNPFRCTEDLYSFYADDLVERARYGDLSDSCDTAIQVQVNQSAFAELQNQTPQRLEAWEKGFDVEYNLAEIFCSACNSRRGKCEILSSPEHPICIYPGMHNLLTPLFFRLICNICILPLVLIAGPNSQ
;
A
#
# COMPACT_ATOMS: atom_id res chain seq x y z
N MET A 1 17.29 -64.20 -20.99
CA MET A 1 16.78 -63.66 -22.26
C MET A 1 16.97 -62.15 -22.23
N ASN A 2 18.11 -61.68 -22.75
CA ASN A 2 18.39 -60.25 -22.91
C ASN A 2 17.83 -59.80 -24.26
N SER A 3 16.64 -59.20 -24.28
CA SER A 3 16.14 -58.52 -25.48
C SER A 3 16.88 -57.20 -25.63
N GLN A 4 17.88 -57.17 -26.51
CA GLN A 4 18.45 -55.90 -26.96
C GLN A 4 17.50 -55.28 -27.98
N LEU A 5 16.95 -54.11 -27.65
CA LEU A 5 16.21 -53.29 -28.60
C LEU A 5 17.17 -52.76 -29.67
N LEU A 6 17.19 -53.41 -30.84
CA LEU A 6 17.85 -52.90 -32.03
C LEU A 6 16.94 -51.83 -32.64
N LEU A 7 17.15 -50.57 -32.27
CA LEU A 7 16.56 -49.42 -32.94
C LEU A 7 17.15 -49.35 -34.37
N SER A 8 16.28 -49.41 -35.37
CA SER A 8 16.69 -49.29 -36.78
C SER A 8 17.32 -47.91 -37.01
N THR A 9 18.36 -47.84 -37.85
CA THR A 9 19.06 -46.59 -38.21
C THR A 9 18.11 -45.43 -38.57
N PRO A 10 17.00 -45.59 -39.31
CA PRO A 10 16.06 -44.49 -39.56
C PRO A 10 15.33 -43.99 -38.30
N SER A 11 15.07 -44.86 -37.31
CA SER A 11 14.45 -44.48 -36.04
C SER A 11 15.37 -43.59 -35.21
N ILE A 12 16.68 -43.86 -35.25
CA ILE A 12 17.70 -43.04 -34.58
C ILE A 12 17.79 -41.64 -35.21
N TYR A 13 17.73 -41.54 -36.54
CA TYR A 13 17.74 -40.25 -37.24
C TYR A 13 16.48 -39.41 -36.95
N ILE A 14 15.31 -40.03 -36.87
CA ILE A 14 14.07 -39.32 -36.50
C ILE A 14 14.15 -38.83 -35.05
N PHE A 15 14.62 -39.68 -34.13
CA PHE A 15 14.73 -39.32 -32.72
C PHE A 15 15.76 -38.21 -32.48
N THR A 16 16.89 -38.26 -33.16
CA THR A 16 17.91 -37.20 -33.10
C THR A 16 17.43 -35.91 -33.74
N PHE A 17 16.70 -35.96 -34.86
CA PHE A 17 16.10 -34.76 -35.47
C PHE A 17 15.04 -34.12 -34.55
N PHE A 18 14.22 -34.93 -33.86
CA PHE A 18 13.28 -34.45 -32.84
C PHE A 18 14.00 -33.83 -31.64
N LEU A 19 15.07 -34.46 -31.14
CA LEU A 19 15.87 -33.91 -30.04
C LEU A 19 16.57 -32.62 -30.43
N ILE A 20 17.18 -32.55 -31.62
CA ILE A 20 17.79 -31.33 -32.13
C ILE A 20 16.73 -30.24 -32.32
N GLY A 21 15.53 -30.59 -32.81
CA GLY A 21 14.39 -29.66 -32.87
C GLY A 21 13.97 -29.14 -31.50
N LEU A 22 13.94 -30.00 -30.47
CA LEU A 22 13.68 -29.62 -29.07
C LEU A 22 14.76 -28.70 -28.48
N PHE A 23 16.04 -28.92 -28.81
CA PHE A 23 17.16 -28.07 -28.38
C PHE A 23 17.35 -26.80 -29.25
N SER A 24 16.76 -26.75 -30.44
CA SER A 24 16.80 -25.60 -31.35
C SER A 24 15.57 -24.70 -31.24
N LEU A 25 14.54 -25.11 -30.49
CA LEU A 25 13.52 -24.18 -30.03
C LEU A 25 14.22 -23.14 -29.15
N PRO A 26 14.04 -21.83 -29.41
CA PRO A 26 14.58 -20.82 -28.51
C PRO A 26 14.02 -21.14 -27.13
N ILE A 27 14.90 -21.43 -26.18
CA ILE A 27 14.54 -21.44 -24.77
C ILE A 27 14.02 -20.03 -24.54
N SER A 28 12.70 -19.88 -24.46
CA SER A 28 12.07 -18.67 -24.00
C SER A 28 12.54 -18.52 -22.55
N PHE A 29 13.66 -17.83 -22.35
CA PHE A 29 13.95 -17.26 -21.06
C PHE A 29 12.73 -16.40 -20.78
N CYS A 30 11.95 -16.76 -19.74
CA CYS A 30 11.33 -15.71 -18.96
C CYS A 30 12.50 -14.81 -18.61
N GLN A 31 12.60 -13.70 -19.29
CA GLN A 31 13.47 -12.63 -18.84
C GLN A 31 12.74 -12.13 -17.59
N ASP A 32 12.94 -12.85 -16.49
CA ASP A 32 12.84 -12.30 -15.15
C ASP A 32 13.82 -11.15 -15.20
N ASP A 33 13.30 -9.97 -15.55
CA ASP A 33 14.04 -8.74 -15.42
C ASP A 33 14.33 -8.67 -13.92
N GLU A 34 15.56 -8.98 -13.49
CA GLU A 34 15.93 -9.03 -12.07
C GLU A 34 15.51 -7.75 -11.32
N ASN A 35 15.35 -6.65 -12.06
CA ASN A 35 14.81 -5.37 -11.61
C ASN A 35 13.32 -5.38 -11.24
N PHE A 36 12.50 -6.25 -11.84
CA PHE A 36 11.07 -6.37 -11.59
C PHE A 36 10.77 -7.22 -10.36
N GLU A 37 11.48 -8.35 -10.17
CA GLU A 37 11.41 -9.15 -8.94
C GLU A 37 11.78 -8.33 -7.69
N GLN A 38 12.74 -7.41 -7.84
CA GLN A 38 13.09 -6.44 -6.80
C GLN A 38 11.95 -5.50 -6.41
N CYS A 39 10.87 -5.38 -7.18
CA CYS A 39 9.69 -4.61 -6.79
C CYS A 39 8.79 -5.36 -5.78
N PHE A 40 8.85 -6.70 -5.75
CA PHE A 40 8.00 -7.55 -4.90
C PHE A 40 8.71 -8.07 -3.65
N SER A 41 9.97 -7.72 -3.50
CA SER A 41 10.70 -7.93 -2.25
C SER A 41 9.95 -7.31 -1.07
N ARG A 42 9.81 -8.11 -0.01
CA ARG A 42 9.19 -7.67 1.23
C ARG A 42 10.16 -6.84 2.05
N PHE A 43 9.63 -5.84 2.74
CA PHE A 43 10.37 -5.15 3.78
C PHE A 43 9.46 -4.87 4.98
N ASP A 44 10.10 -4.61 6.12
CA ASP A 44 9.42 -4.35 7.39
C ASP A 44 9.71 -2.93 7.87
N CYS A 45 8.74 -2.33 8.55
CA CYS A 45 8.90 -1.06 9.22
C CYS A 45 8.17 -1.09 10.57
N GLY A 46 8.94 -1.17 11.65
CA GLY A 46 8.43 -1.42 13.00
C GLY A 46 7.52 -2.64 13.04
N ASP A 47 6.27 -2.44 13.48
CA ASP A 47 5.26 -3.49 13.61
C ASP A 47 4.56 -3.86 12.30
N ILE A 48 4.72 -3.04 11.25
CA ILE A 48 4.12 -3.30 9.94
C ILE A 48 5.11 -4.14 9.13
N LYS A 49 4.73 -5.40 8.88
CA LYS A 49 5.58 -6.43 8.28
C LYS A 49 5.14 -6.78 6.87
N ASN A 50 6.06 -7.25 6.04
CA ASN A 50 5.78 -7.78 4.70
C ASN A 50 5.17 -6.74 3.73
N LEU A 51 5.62 -5.49 3.78
CA LEU A 51 5.22 -4.46 2.81
C LEU A 51 5.79 -4.79 1.42
N THR A 52 4.95 -4.69 0.39
CA THR A 52 5.28 -5.00 -1.02
C THR A 52 4.88 -3.85 -1.96
N CYS A 53 5.61 -3.72 -3.08
CA CYS A 53 5.35 -3.02 -4.36
C CYS A 53 4.63 -1.65 -4.42
N ALA A 54 3.67 -1.34 -3.56
CA ALA A 54 3.01 -0.03 -3.50
C ALA A 54 3.79 1.01 -2.66
N TYR A 55 5.00 0.66 -2.22
CA TYR A 55 5.55 1.10 -0.95
C TYR A 55 7.07 1.27 -1.07
N TRP A 56 7.45 2.30 -1.84
CA TRP A 56 8.79 2.76 -2.19
C TRP A 56 9.77 3.02 -1.02
N THR A 57 11.03 2.63 -1.18
CA THR A 57 12.18 3.25 -0.50
C THR A 57 13.20 3.65 -1.57
N ASP A 58 14.08 4.62 -1.28
CA ASP A 58 14.99 5.19 -2.30
C ASP A 58 15.97 4.19 -2.92
N ASP A 59 16.13 3.02 -2.31
CA ASP A 59 17.08 1.98 -2.71
C ASP A 59 16.54 1.02 -3.79
N ARG A 60 15.25 1.12 -4.18
CA ARG A 60 14.58 0.20 -5.12
C ARG A 60 14.64 0.70 -6.57
N PRO A 61 14.60 -0.19 -7.58
CA PRO A 61 14.60 0.21 -8.98
C PRO A 61 13.50 1.22 -9.31
N GLN A 62 13.80 2.20 -10.16
CA GLN A 62 12.82 3.20 -10.62
C GLN A 62 11.59 2.54 -11.29
N LEU A 63 11.78 1.31 -11.78
CA LEU A 63 10.77 0.38 -12.27
C LEU A 63 9.71 -0.02 -11.21
N CYS A 64 9.82 0.39 -9.95
CA CYS A 64 8.83 0.09 -8.93
C CYS A 64 8.00 1.32 -8.51
N LYS A 65 8.24 2.49 -9.13
CA LYS A 65 7.52 3.74 -8.80
C LYS A 65 6.09 3.72 -9.32
N GLN A 66 5.12 3.92 -8.43
CA GLN A 66 3.76 4.36 -8.76
C GLN A 66 3.66 5.88 -8.50
N GLU A 67 3.22 6.65 -9.49
CA GLU A 67 3.05 8.10 -9.32
C GLU A 67 1.91 8.41 -8.33
N GLY A 68 2.13 9.38 -7.44
CA GLY A 68 1.11 9.85 -6.49
C GLY A 68 0.75 8.87 -5.36
N PHE A 69 1.43 7.72 -5.27
CA PHE A 69 1.29 6.77 -4.16
C PHE A 69 2.60 6.03 -3.94
N ARG A 70 3.37 6.42 -2.91
CA ARG A 70 4.67 5.80 -2.62
C ARG A 70 5.00 5.90 -1.15
N LEU A 71 5.70 4.93 -0.58
CA LEU A 71 6.37 5.17 0.70
C LEU A 71 7.56 6.11 0.50
N THR A 72 7.91 6.85 1.54
CA THR A 72 9.04 7.76 1.52
C THR A 72 10.08 7.35 2.54
N LYS A 73 9.64 6.90 3.73
CA LYS A 73 10.53 6.49 4.82
C LYS A 73 9.84 5.56 5.81
N CYS A 74 10.65 4.93 6.65
CA CYS A 74 10.20 4.32 7.90
C CYS A 74 10.62 5.24 9.04
N ASP A 75 9.66 5.86 9.71
CA ASP A 75 9.88 6.93 10.68
C ASP A 75 9.24 6.51 12.02
N ASP A 76 10.04 6.46 13.09
CA ASP A 76 9.64 5.91 14.40
C ASP A 76 8.95 4.54 14.34
N GLY A 77 9.40 3.67 13.43
CA GLY A 77 8.80 2.35 13.23
C GLY A 77 7.42 2.38 12.57
N LYS A 78 7.02 3.51 11.96
CA LYS A 78 5.81 3.63 11.14
C LYS A 78 6.15 3.98 9.69
N PRO A 79 5.55 3.31 8.69
CA PRO A 79 5.74 3.70 7.30
C PRO A 79 5.13 5.08 7.03
N VAL A 80 5.85 5.94 6.31
CA VAL A 80 5.32 7.22 5.81
C VAL A 80 5.07 7.11 4.32
N ILE A 81 3.82 7.34 3.90
CA ILE A 81 3.33 7.25 2.53
C ILE A 81 3.07 8.67 2.00
N LEU A 82 3.63 9.00 0.85
CA LEU A 82 3.21 10.14 0.04
C LEU A 82 1.99 9.75 -0.82
N ILE A 83 0.87 10.43 -0.60
CA ILE A 83 -0.36 10.29 -1.38
C ILE A 83 -0.68 11.65 -2.00
N GLY A 84 -0.66 11.73 -3.33
CA GLY A 84 -0.70 12.99 -4.05
C GLY A 84 0.49 13.88 -3.68
N ARG A 85 0.24 14.91 -2.88
CA ARG A 85 1.26 15.88 -2.41
C ARG A 85 1.48 15.87 -0.90
N TYR A 86 0.77 15.01 -0.17
CA TYR A 86 0.78 15.01 1.29
C TYR A 86 1.32 13.70 1.82
N GLU A 87 2.08 13.78 2.91
CA GLU A 87 2.58 12.60 3.61
C GLU A 87 1.61 12.16 4.70
N PHE A 88 1.47 10.85 4.83
CA PHE A 88 0.64 10.19 5.81
C PHE A 88 1.44 9.10 6.52
N ARG A 89 1.27 8.99 7.83
CA ARG A 89 1.89 7.91 8.62
C ARG A 89 0.91 6.74 8.71
N MET A 90 1.34 5.55 8.30
CA MET A 90 0.54 4.33 8.33
C MET A 90 0.51 3.77 9.75
N ILE A 91 -0.67 3.71 10.35
CA ILE A 91 -0.87 3.15 11.70
C ILE A 91 -1.08 1.64 11.62
N TYR A 92 -1.90 1.20 10.65
CA TYR A 92 -2.36 -0.17 10.52
C TYR A 92 -2.58 -0.55 9.04
N LEU A 93 -2.36 -1.82 8.72
CA LEU A 93 -2.54 -2.39 7.39
C LEU A 93 -3.25 -3.74 7.48
N ASN A 94 -4.34 -3.89 6.73
CA ASN A 94 -5.04 -5.16 6.55
C ASN A 94 -4.90 -5.62 5.09
N TYR A 95 -4.07 -6.65 4.90
CA TYR A 95 -3.83 -7.26 3.59
C TYR A 95 -5.05 -8.00 3.02
N PHE A 96 -5.93 -8.52 3.88
CA PHE A 96 -7.08 -9.33 3.45
C PHE A 96 -8.22 -8.47 2.92
N THR A 97 -8.40 -7.27 3.48
CA THR A 97 -9.48 -6.34 3.08
C THR A 97 -8.99 -5.20 2.21
N TYR A 98 -7.70 -5.18 1.86
CA TYR A 98 -7.05 -4.06 1.16
C TYR A 98 -7.38 -2.71 1.79
N ALA A 99 -7.28 -2.65 3.12
CA ALA A 99 -7.57 -1.45 3.89
C ALA A 99 -6.37 -1.06 4.74
N MET A 100 -6.21 0.23 4.99
CA MET A 100 -5.18 0.76 5.87
C MET A 100 -5.72 1.93 6.68
N THR A 101 -5.19 2.09 7.90
CA THR A 101 -5.43 3.28 8.72
C THR A 101 -4.23 4.19 8.59
N ILE A 102 -4.45 5.42 8.13
CA ILE A 102 -3.41 6.42 7.92
C ILE A 102 -3.70 7.69 8.73
N ALA A 103 -2.66 8.36 9.19
CA ALA A 103 -2.75 9.62 9.92
C ALA A 103 -2.00 10.74 9.20
N ARG A 104 -2.45 11.98 9.39
CA ARG A 104 -1.76 13.19 8.92
C ARG A 104 -0.34 13.23 9.50
N ASN A 105 0.68 13.13 8.65
CA ASN A 105 2.06 13.08 9.13
C ASN A 105 2.50 14.39 9.79
N ASP A 106 2.04 15.52 9.26
CA ASP A 106 2.36 16.87 9.74
C ASP A 106 1.60 17.27 11.03
N LEU A 107 0.63 16.47 11.47
CA LEU A 107 -0.03 16.62 12.77
C LEU A 107 0.45 15.57 13.79
N TRP A 108 1.31 14.62 13.37
CA TRP A 108 1.66 13.45 14.17
C TRP A 108 2.39 13.83 15.45
N GLU A 109 3.54 14.49 15.35
CA GLU A 109 4.35 14.89 16.51
C GLU A 109 3.82 16.14 17.20
N LYS A 110 3.24 17.05 16.42
CA LYS A 110 2.74 18.34 16.89
C LYS A 110 1.42 18.66 16.21
N ILE A 111 0.36 18.77 17.01
CA ILE A 111 -1.00 19.10 16.54
C ILE A 111 -1.13 20.52 15.96
N CYS A 112 -0.11 21.36 16.15
CA CYS A 112 -0.04 22.75 15.70
C CYS A 112 1.01 22.91 14.58
N PRO A 113 0.64 22.63 13.32
CA PRO A 113 1.55 22.78 12.18
C PRO A 113 1.79 24.26 11.89
N GLU A 114 2.94 24.59 11.27
CA GLU A 114 3.29 25.97 10.90
C GLU A 114 2.29 26.57 9.90
N ASN A 115 1.76 25.74 9.00
CA ASN A 115 0.77 26.15 8.01
C ASN A 115 -0.39 25.14 7.98
N PRO A 116 -1.42 25.33 8.82
CA PRO A 116 -2.59 24.45 8.82
C PRO A 116 -3.35 24.55 7.49
N THR A 117 -3.36 23.46 6.72
CA THR A 117 -4.10 23.38 5.46
C THR A 117 -5.02 22.17 5.38
N ASN A 118 -6.11 22.31 4.62
CA ASN A 118 -6.97 21.20 4.25
C ASN A 118 -6.23 20.21 3.35
N VAL A 119 -6.37 18.92 3.66
CA VAL A 119 -5.70 17.83 2.96
C VAL A 119 -6.74 16.85 2.43
N THR A 120 -6.60 16.51 1.16
CA THR A 120 -7.42 15.49 0.49
C THR A 120 -6.53 14.39 -0.04
N LEU A 121 -7.06 13.17 -0.08
CA LEU A 121 -6.43 12.05 -0.77
C LEU A 121 -6.71 12.21 -2.25
N ASP A 122 -5.81 12.91 -2.94
CA ASP A 122 -5.87 13.04 -4.39
C ASP A 122 -5.24 11.80 -5.04
N ASN A 123 -5.96 10.67 -4.99
CA ASN A 123 -5.54 9.42 -5.61
C ASN A 123 -6.74 8.59 -6.09
N PRO A 124 -6.80 8.21 -7.39
CA PRO A 124 -7.95 7.51 -7.95
C PRO A 124 -8.13 6.08 -7.41
N PHE A 125 -7.09 5.49 -6.83
CA PHE A 125 -7.11 4.11 -6.34
C PHE A 125 -7.50 3.99 -4.87
N LEU A 126 -7.70 5.12 -4.18
CA LEU A 126 -8.06 5.17 -2.77
C LEU A 126 -9.50 5.59 -2.59
N ARG A 127 -10.15 4.98 -1.60
CA ARG A 127 -11.49 5.34 -1.16
C ARG A 127 -11.52 5.53 0.34
N TYR A 128 -12.13 6.62 0.78
CA TYR A 128 -12.40 6.83 2.19
C TYR A 128 -13.39 5.80 2.70
N SER A 129 -13.11 5.23 3.89
CA SER A 129 -14.10 4.40 4.58
C SER A 129 -15.35 5.24 4.91
N PRO A 130 -16.57 4.71 4.69
CA PRO A 130 -17.81 5.40 5.05
C PRO A 130 -18.00 5.54 6.57
N THR A 131 -17.23 4.83 7.38
CA THR A 131 -17.27 4.93 8.86
C THR A 131 -16.38 6.04 9.41
N ASN A 132 -15.56 6.69 8.56
CA ASN A 132 -14.77 7.83 8.98
C ASN A 132 -15.66 9.02 9.35
N ARG A 133 -15.18 9.81 10.30
CA ARG A 133 -15.81 11.03 10.80
C ARG A 133 -14.93 12.22 10.49
N TYR A 134 -15.56 13.35 10.17
CA TYR A 134 -14.88 14.61 9.98
C TYR A 134 -14.93 15.42 11.27
N LEU A 135 -13.77 15.95 11.64
CA LEU A 135 -13.59 16.92 12.70
C LEU A 135 -13.06 18.20 12.08
N THR A 136 -13.56 19.36 12.52
CA THR A 136 -12.93 20.64 12.21
C THR A 136 -12.04 21.07 13.36
N PHE A 137 -10.77 21.35 13.05
CA PHE A 137 -9.80 21.91 13.97
C PHE A 137 -9.76 23.41 13.76
N PHE A 138 -10.05 24.16 14.83
CA PHE A 138 -9.99 25.60 14.88
C PHE A 138 -8.72 26.03 15.61
N TYR A 139 -7.94 26.90 14.98
CA TYR A 139 -6.66 27.38 15.50
C TYR A 139 -6.73 28.85 15.91
N ASN A 140 -6.05 29.17 17.01
CA ASN A 140 -5.81 30.55 17.46
C ASN A 140 -7.06 31.44 17.58
N CYS A 141 -8.13 30.94 18.19
CA CYS A 141 -9.36 31.68 18.39
C CYS A 141 -9.25 32.71 19.52
N SER A 142 -9.89 33.87 19.32
CA SER A 142 -9.93 34.99 20.27
C SER A 142 -11.00 34.85 21.37
N ARG A 143 -11.99 33.97 21.17
CA ARG A 143 -13.07 33.70 22.14
C ARG A 143 -13.08 32.24 22.55
N SER A 144 -13.20 31.97 23.85
CA SER A 144 -13.53 30.63 24.34
C SER A 144 -14.99 30.33 24.05
N ILE A 145 -15.31 29.18 23.42
CA ILE A 145 -16.70 28.76 23.25
C ILE A 145 -17.31 28.50 24.63
N PRO A 146 -18.40 29.20 25.03
CA PRO A 146 -18.97 29.09 26.39
C PRO A 146 -19.62 27.73 26.71
N SER A 147 -19.78 26.84 25.74
CA SER A 147 -20.52 25.58 25.90
C SER A 147 -19.71 24.32 25.63
N SER A 148 -18.40 24.43 25.37
CA SER A 148 -17.55 23.24 25.31
C SER A 148 -17.10 22.88 26.73
N PRO A 149 -17.28 21.63 27.20
CA PRO A 149 -16.78 21.20 28.49
C PRO A 149 -15.25 21.27 28.60
N ASN A 150 -14.53 21.46 27.48
CA ASN A 150 -13.13 21.88 27.48
C ASN A 150 -12.83 22.78 26.27
N PRO A 151 -12.73 24.11 26.45
CA PRO A 151 -12.62 25.05 25.34
C PRO A 151 -11.25 25.00 24.63
N ASN A 152 -10.32 24.16 25.07
CA ASN A 152 -8.94 24.16 24.58
C ASN A 152 -8.29 22.77 24.69
N PRO A 153 -8.68 21.77 23.87
CA PRO A 153 -8.00 20.50 23.82
C PRO A 153 -6.54 20.63 23.35
N PHE A 154 -6.08 21.72 22.72
CA PHE A 154 -4.66 21.90 22.37
C PHE A 154 -4.28 23.37 22.24
N ARG A 155 -3.01 23.75 22.47
CA ARG A 155 -2.56 25.15 22.40
C ARG A 155 -1.43 25.35 21.40
N CYS A 156 -1.65 26.23 20.42
CA CYS A 156 -0.65 26.57 19.40
C CYS A 156 0.02 27.92 19.65
N THR A 157 -0.73 28.90 20.15
CA THR A 157 -0.26 30.24 20.48
C THR A 157 -0.63 30.57 21.92
N GLU A 158 0.25 31.29 22.62
CA GLU A 158 -0.05 31.78 23.97
C GLU A 158 -1.30 32.68 23.94
N ASP A 159 -2.12 32.58 25.00
CA ASP A 159 -3.37 33.34 25.20
C ASP A 159 -4.49 33.15 24.17
N LEU A 160 -4.30 32.32 23.13
CA LEU A 160 -5.34 31.96 22.17
C LEU A 160 -5.85 30.53 22.40
N TYR A 161 -7.07 30.29 21.95
CA TYR A 161 -7.75 29.00 22.10
C TYR A 161 -7.62 28.15 20.83
N SER A 162 -7.42 26.84 20.95
CA SER A 162 -7.51 25.95 19.78
C SER A 162 -8.22 24.66 20.17
N PHE A 163 -9.16 24.24 19.32
CA PHE A 163 -10.02 23.12 19.63
C PHE A 163 -10.48 22.38 18.38
N TYR A 164 -10.96 21.16 18.56
CA TYR A 164 -11.64 20.42 17.50
C TYR A 164 -13.13 20.26 17.81
N ALA A 165 -13.95 20.20 16.78
CA ALA A 165 -15.38 19.97 16.88
C ALA A 165 -15.83 18.91 15.88
N ASP A 166 -16.85 18.13 16.24
CA ASP A 166 -17.56 17.26 15.30
C ASP A 166 -18.45 18.11 14.41
N ASP A 167 -18.23 18.01 13.09
CA ASP A 167 -18.95 18.76 12.06
C ASP A 167 -20.47 18.53 12.09
N LEU A 168 -20.93 17.40 12.66
CA LEU A 168 -22.36 17.10 12.80
C LEU A 168 -23.02 17.83 13.98
N VAL A 169 -22.26 18.19 15.01
CA VAL A 169 -22.77 18.78 16.25
C VAL A 169 -22.76 20.31 16.20
N GLU A 170 -21.74 20.91 15.58
CA GLU A 170 -21.49 22.35 15.65
C GLU A 170 -21.79 23.12 14.35
N ARG A 171 -22.49 22.50 13.39
CA ARG A 171 -22.82 23.13 12.09
C ARG A 171 -23.54 24.47 12.23
N ALA A 172 -24.37 24.63 13.26
CA ALA A 172 -25.12 25.87 13.51
C ALA A 172 -24.25 27.04 13.99
N ARG A 173 -23.05 26.76 14.53
CA ARG A 173 -22.13 27.76 15.09
C ARG A 173 -20.85 27.93 14.30
N TYR A 174 -20.66 27.11 13.26
CA TYR A 174 -19.46 27.09 12.45
C TYR A 174 -19.07 28.48 11.90
N GLY A 175 -20.04 29.27 11.43
CA GLY A 175 -19.78 30.63 10.93
C GLY A 175 -19.18 31.54 12.00
N ASP A 176 -19.84 31.65 13.15
CA ASP A 176 -19.38 32.48 14.27
C ASP A 176 -17.99 32.03 14.79
N LEU A 177 -17.71 30.73 14.76
CA LEU A 177 -16.42 30.16 15.16
C LEU A 177 -15.34 30.48 14.14
N SER A 178 -15.61 30.26 12.86
CA SER A 178 -14.68 30.54 11.77
C SER A 178 -14.26 32.01 11.75
N ASP A 179 -15.14 32.94 12.07
CA ASP A 179 -14.83 34.38 12.11
C ASP A 179 -13.95 34.78 13.32
N SER A 180 -13.93 33.95 14.36
CA SER A 180 -13.22 34.24 15.62
C SER A 180 -11.82 33.65 15.69
N CYS A 181 -11.45 32.80 14.72
CA CYS A 181 -10.25 31.99 14.67
C CYS A 181 -9.38 32.36 13.45
N ASP A 182 -8.07 32.20 13.56
CA ASP A 182 -7.15 32.52 12.45
C ASP A 182 -7.34 31.57 11.26
N THR A 183 -7.54 30.28 11.55
CA THR A 183 -7.71 29.25 10.53
C THR A 183 -8.48 28.05 11.06
N ALA A 184 -9.11 27.32 10.14
CA ALA A 184 -9.78 26.07 10.42
C ALA A 184 -9.48 25.04 9.32
N ILE A 185 -9.21 23.79 9.72
CA ILE A 185 -8.97 22.69 8.79
C ILE A 185 -9.84 21.48 9.14
N GLN A 186 -10.22 20.72 8.14
CA GLN A 186 -10.95 19.48 8.29
C GLN A 186 -9.96 18.31 8.40
N VAL A 187 -10.16 17.46 9.40
CA VAL A 187 -9.35 16.28 9.68
C VAL A 187 -10.29 15.08 9.83
N GLN A 188 -9.93 13.95 9.22
CA GLN A 188 -10.69 12.72 9.38
C GLN A 188 -10.14 11.86 10.51
N VAL A 189 -11.04 11.13 11.17
CA VAL A 189 -10.72 10.05 12.11
C VAL A 189 -11.61 8.85 11.87
N ASN A 190 -11.10 7.66 12.14
CA ASN A 190 -11.93 6.46 12.12
C ASN A 190 -12.86 6.39 13.33
N GLN A 191 -13.85 5.51 13.25
CA GLN A 191 -14.91 5.39 14.24
C GLN A 191 -14.38 5.01 15.64
N SER A 192 -13.32 4.20 15.73
CA SER A 192 -12.73 3.78 17.01
C SER A 192 -11.96 4.92 17.68
N ALA A 193 -11.13 5.65 16.94
CA ALA A 193 -10.44 6.83 17.45
C ALA A 193 -11.42 7.94 17.85
N PHE A 194 -12.52 8.10 17.10
CA PHE A 194 -13.58 9.04 17.47
C PHE A 194 -14.26 8.65 18.80
N ALA A 195 -14.60 7.37 18.98
CA ALA A 195 -15.19 6.89 20.23
C ALA A 195 -14.24 7.07 21.43
N GLU A 196 -12.94 6.88 21.21
CA GLU A 196 -11.90 7.15 22.22
C GLU A 196 -11.91 8.62 22.65
N LEU A 197 -11.96 9.56 21.69
CA LEU A 197 -12.03 11.00 21.97
C LEU A 197 -13.28 11.40 22.77
N GLN A 198 -14.40 10.69 22.59
CA GLN A 198 -15.64 10.94 23.34
C GLN A 198 -15.57 10.43 24.79
N ASN A 199 -14.82 9.35 25.02
CA ASN A 199 -14.73 8.69 26.32
C ASN A 199 -13.57 9.22 27.17
N GLN A 200 -12.60 9.90 26.55
CA GLN A 200 -11.45 10.45 27.26
C GLN A 200 -11.84 11.62 28.15
N THR A 201 -11.25 11.64 29.35
CA THR A 201 -11.26 12.86 30.16
C THR A 201 -10.50 13.92 29.37
N PRO A 202 -11.02 15.15 29.27
CA PRO A 202 -10.35 16.17 28.47
C PRO A 202 -8.93 16.41 28.96
N GLN A 203 -7.97 16.06 28.12
CA GLN A 203 -6.56 16.31 28.35
C GLN A 203 -6.05 17.19 27.21
N ARG A 204 -5.01 17.98 27.51
CA ARG A 204 -4.30 18.72 26.48
C ARG A 204 -3.64 17.73 25.51
N LEU A 205 -4.09 17.74 24.27
CA LEU A 205 -3.48 17.10 23.12
C LEU A 205 -2.28 17.92 22.67
N GLU A 206 -1.14 17.25 22.51
CA GLU A 206 0.09 17.83 21.94
C GLU A 206 0.36 17.28 20.54
N ALA A 207 -0.17 16.09 20.25
CA ALA A 207 0.03 15.29 19.05
C ALA A 207 -1.32 14.75 18.55
N TRP A 208 -1.42 14.49 17.24
CA TRP A 208 -2.62 13.93 16.61
C TRP A 208 -2.37 12.54 16.03
N GLU A 209 -1.91 11.61 16.87
CA GLU A 209 -1.60 10.21 16.52
C GLU A 209 -2.85 9.35 16.20
N LYS A 210 -3.92 9.99 15.69
CA LYS A 210 -5.20 9.39 15.32
C LYS A 210 -5.34 9.38 13.82
N GLY A 211 -5.73 8.23 13.27
CA GLY A 211 -5.87 8.03 11.84
C GLY A 211 -7.31 7.82 11.40
N PHE A 212 -7.46 7.70 10.09
CA PHE A 212 -8.70 7.39 9.40
C PHE A 212 -8.48 6.24 8.42
N ASP A 213 -9.55 5.51 8.10
CA ASP A 213 -9.45 4.27 7.34
C ASP A 213 -9.65 4.54 5.85
N VAL A 214 -8.83 3.91 5.02
CA VAL A 214 -8.93 3.99 3.56
C VAL A 214 -8.80 2.60 2.95
N GLU A 215 -9.59 2.36 1.92
CA GLU A 215 -9.52 1.16 1.10
C GLU A 215 -8.72 1.47 -0.18
N TYR A 216 -7.92 0.51 -0.63
CA TYR A 216 -7.14 0.63 -1.86
C TYR A 216 -7.46 -0.50 -2.83
N ASN A 217 -7.54 -0.17 -4.12
CA ASN A 217 -7.74 -1.17 -5.15
C ASN A 217 -6.39 -1.69 -5.67
N LEU A 218 -5.88 -2.76 -5.07
CA LEU A 218 -4.61 -3.38 -5.45
C LEU A 218 -4.59 -3.75 -6.95
N ALA A 219 -5.71 -4.22 -7.49
CA ALA A 219 -5.79 -4.63 -8.88
C ALA A 219 -5.63 -3.45 -9.85
N GLU A 220 -6.30 -2.34 -9.57
CA GLU A 220 -6.18 -1.12 -10.38
C GLU A 220 -4.78 -0.49 -10.27
N ILE A 221 -4.18 -0.45 -9.06
CA ILE A 221 -2.81 0.03 -8.86
C ILE A 221 -1.84 -0.78 -9.72
N PHE A 222 -1.92 -2.11 -9.61
CA PHE A 222 -1.06 -3.01 -10.37
C PHE A 222 -1.30 -2.90 -11.88
N CYS A 223 -2.56 -2.88 -12.32
CA CYS A 223 -2.87 -2.77 -13.75
C CYS A 223 -2.48 -1.42 -14.33
N SER A 224 -2.60 -0.33 -13.57
CA SER A 224 -2.11 0.99 -13.97
C SER A 224 -0.59 0.96 -14.22
N ALA A 225 0.17 0.39 -13.28
CA ALA A 225 1.61 0.22 -13.44
C ALA A 225 1.96 -0.67 -14.65
N CYS A 226 1.23 -1.77 -14.85
CA CYS A 226 1.40 -2.67 -15.99
C CYS A 226 1.17 -1.97 -17.34
N ASN A 227 0.03 -1.29 -17.48
CA ASN A 227 -0.38 -0.63 -18.71
C ASN A 227 0.55 0.54 -19.07
N SER A 228 1.09 1.24 -18.06
CA SER A 228 2.08 2.32 -18.28
C SER A 228 3.34 1.84 -19.00
N ARG A 229 3.62 0.52 -18.94
CA ARG A 229 4.77 -0.12 -19.57
C ARG A 229 4.44 -0.91 -20.82
N ARG A 230 3.31 -0.59 -21.46
CA ARG A 230 2.81 -1.30 -22.64
C ARG A 230 2.52 -2.77 -22.39
N GLY A 231 2.44 -3.18 -21.12
CA GLY A 231 1.92 -4.48 -20.73
C GLY A 231 0.39 -4.49 -20.86
N LYS A 232 -0.17 -5.69 -21.02
CA LYS A 232 -1.59 -5.98 -20.97
C LYS A 232 -1.88 -6.60 -19.61
N CYS A 233 -2.64 -5.89 -18.78
CA CYS A 233 -3.09 -6.45 -17.51
C CYS A 233 -4.24 -7.45 -17.71
N GLU A 234 -4.13 -8.63 -17.10
CA GLU A 234 -5.19 -9.62 -17.03
C GLU A 234 -5.54 -9.92 -15.57
N ILE A 235 -6.77 -9.60 -15.19
CA ILE A 235 -7.33 -9.94 -13.88
C ILE A 235 -7.91 -11.35 -14.01
N LEU A 236 -7.11 -12.36 -13.68
CA LEU A 236 -7.61 -13.74 -13.61
C LEU A 236 -8.49 -13.91 -12.37
N SER A 237 -9.46 -14.82 -12.44
CA SER A 237 -10.28 -15.21 -11.28
C SER A 237 -9.47 -15.93 -10.18
N SER A 238 -8.21 -16.26 -10.45
CA SER A 238 -7.21 -16.83 -9.53
C SER A 238 -5.85 -16.80 -10.26
N PRO A 239 -4.79 -16.15 -9.76
CA PRO A 239 -4.43 -15.91 -8.37
C PRO A 239 -4.94 -14.55 -7.82
N GLU A 240 -4.81 -14.32 -6.51
CA GLU A 240 -5.23 -13.09 -5.78
C GLU A 240 -4.60 -11.78 -6.29
N HIS A 241 -3.82 -11.82 -7.36
CA HIS A 241 -3.05 -10.71 -7.91
C HIS A 241 -3.22 -10.67 -9.44
N PRO A 242 -3.40 -9.49 -10.05
CA PRO A 242 -3.46 -9.38 -11.51
C PRO A 242 -2.13 -9.79 -12.16
N ILE A 243 -2.19 -10.22 -13.41
CA ILE A 243 -1.01 -10.59 -14.21
C ILE A 243 -0.73 -9.49 -15.23
N CYS A 244 0.54 -9.17 -15.45
CA CYS A 244 0.97 -8.24 -16.50
C CYS A 244 1.67 -8.98 -17.64
N ILE A 245 1.20 -8.82 -18.87
CA ILE A 245 1.70 -9.53 -20.07
C ILE A 245 2.31 -8.54 -21.05
N TYR A 246 3.58 -8.68 -21.43
CA TYR A 246 4.25 -7.73 -22.33
C TYR A 246 4.26 -8.20 -23.80
N PRO A 247 4.00 -7.31 -24.79
CA PRO A 247 4.08 -7.63 -26.20
C PRO A 247 5.52 -7.96 -26.60
N GLY A 248 5.75 -9.22 -26.99
CA GLY A 248 7.08 -9.83 -27.14
C GLY A 248 7.17 -11.19 -26.45
N MET A 249 6.32 -11.44 -25.43
CA MET A 249 6.08 -12.78 -24.84
C MET A 249 5.06 -13.59 -25.66
N HIS A 250 5.17 -13.59 -26.99
CA HIS A 250 4.31 -14.46 -27.80
C HIS A 250 4.96 -15.82 -28.04
N ASN A 251 4.37 -16.81 -27.35
CA ASN A 251 4.32 -18.23 -27.64
C ASN A 251 5.52 -19.07 -27.20
N LEU A 252 5.31 -19.84 -26.13
CA LEU A 252 5.22 -21.30 -26.24
C LEU A 252 4.60 -21.84 -24.94
N LEU A 253 3.50 -22.57 -25.10
CA LEU A 253 2.81 -23.42 -24.12
C LEU A 253 1.54 -22.83 -23.46
N THR A 254 0.46 -23.58 -23.63
CA THR A 254 -0.90 -23.39 -23.13
C THR A 254 -0.97 -23.18 -21.61
N PRO A 255 -2.07 -22.61 -21.07
CA PRO A 255 -2.22 -22.29 -19.64
C PRO A 255 -2.05 -23.49 -18.68
N LEU A 256 -2.11 -24.73 -19.17
CA LEU A 256 -1.81 -25.95 -18.41
C LEU A 256 -0.31 -26.13 -18.11
N PHE A 257 0.58 -25.65 -18.98
CA PHE A 257 2.03 -25.78 -18.80
C PHE A 257 2.61 -24.72 -17.85
N PHE A 258 2.00 -23.54 -17.79
CA PHE A 258 2.36 -22.51 -16.80
C PHE A 258 2.18 -23.03 -15.36
N ARG A 259 1.15 -23.87 -15.11
CA ARG A 259 0.94 -24.53 -13.81
C ARG A 259 2.01 -25.57 -13.44
N LEU A 260 2.69 -26.20 -14.41
CA LEU A 260 3.75 -27.17 -14.12
C LEU A 260 5.10 -26.49 -13.88
N ILE A 261 5.45 -25.49 -14.67
CA ILE A 261 6.77 -24.84 -14.59
C ILE A 261 6.82 -23.87 -13.40
N CYS A 262 5.73 -23.16 -13.11
CA CYS A 262 5.68 -22.26 -11.96
C CYS A 262 5.58 -23.00 -10.61
N ASN A 263 4.97 -24.20 -10.56
CA ASN A 263 5.01 -25.05 -9.36
C ASN A 263 6.42 -25.61 -9.06
N ILE A 264 7.32 -25.69 -10.04
CA ILE A 264 8.71 -26.11 -9.82
C ILE A 264 9.51 -24.98 -9.14
N CYS A 265 9.16 -23.71 -9.37
CA CYS A 265 9.79 -22.56 -8.69
C CYS A 265 9.13 -22.19 -7.36
N ILE A 266 7.90 -22.63 -7.09
CA ILE A 266 7.15 -22.35 -5.87
C ILE A 266 7.27 -23.47 -4.82
N LEU A 267 7.92 -24.61 -5.10
CA LEU A 267 8.27 -25.57 -4.05
C LEU A 267 9.49 -25.05 -3.26
N PRO A 268 9.35 -24.56 -2.02
CA PRO A 268 10.52 -24.37 -1.18
C PRO A 268 10.94 -25.74 -0.67
N LEU A 269 12.21 -26.09 -0.87
CA LEU A 269 13.01 -26.85 0.12
C LEU A 269 12.24 -27.90 0.94
N VAL A 270 11.94 -29.05 0.35
CA VAL A 270 11.81 -30.30 1.12
C VAL A 270 12.59 -31.36 0.36
N LEU A 271 13.57 -31.97 1.05
CA LEU A 271 14.51 -33.01 0.62
C LEU A 271 15.91 -32.54 0.20
N ILE A 272 16.66 -31.89 1.10
CA ILE A 272 18.07 -32.27 1.34
C ILE A 272 18.33 -32.29 2.85
N ALA A 273 17.88 -33.37 3.49
CA ALA A 273 18.52 -33.90 4.67
C ALA A 273 18.81 -35.37 4.36
N GLY A 274 19.98 -35.62 3.74
CA GLY A 274 20.46 -36.97 3.49
C GLY A 274 20.91 -37.62 4.81
N PRO A 275 20.56 -38.89 5.08
CA PRO A 275 21.23 -39.67 6.09
C PRO A 275 22.56 -40.16 5.50
N ASN A 276 23.68 -39.62 6.00
CA ASN A 276 24.96 -40.32 5.90
C ASN A 276 25.06 -41.27 7.11
N SER A 277 24.82 -42.55 6.85
CA SER A 277 25.30 -43.66 7.66
C SER A 277 26.57 -44.22 7.02
N GLN A 278 27.70 -43.95 7.66
CA GLN A 278 28.74 -44.94 7.96
C GLN A 278 29.19 -44.68 9.40
#